data_AF-A0A950YF78-F1
#
_entry.id   AF-A0A950YF78-F1
#
_cell.length_a   1.000
_cell.length_b   1.000
_cell.length_c   1.000
_cell.angle_alpha   90.00
_cell.angle_beta   90.00
_cell.angle_gamma   90.00
#
_symmetry.space_group_name_H-M   'P 1'
#
loop_
_entity.id
_entity.type
_entity.pdbx_description
1 polymer ?
#
loop_
_entity_poly.entity_id
_entity_poly.type
_entity_poly.pdbx_seq_one_letter_code
_entity_poly.pdbx_strand_id
1 'polypeptide(L)' 'FPIKGGKLYLYNNNPLLLLRYQGADGVKTGYTDVAGQCLVATARRGKTWLGVVLLHSNDTSTQAQQLLGAGFAKLGQN' A
#
# COMPACT_ATOMS: atom_id res chain seq x y z
N PHE A 1 4.73 -21.87 -12.88
CA PHE A 1 4.22 -20.95 -13.93
C PHE A 1 5.14 -21.10 -15.12
N PRO A 2 4.73 -21.64 -16.27
CA PRO A 2 5.71 -22.12 -17.22
C PRO A 2 6.29 -20.95 -18.04
N ILE A 3 7.32 -20.32 -17.50
CA ILE A 3 8.32 -19.62 -18.29
C ILE A 3 9.17 -20.71 -18.96
N LYS A 4 8.93 -20.96 -20.25
CA LYS A 4 9.65 -21.95 -21.09
C LYS A 4 11.13 -21.55 -21.28
N GLY A 5 11.91 -21.56 -20.20
CA GLY A 5 13.32 -21.13 -20.17
C GLY A 5 13.55 -19.62 -20.24
N GLY A 6 12.49 -18.79 -20.22
CA GLY A 6 12.57 -17.33 -20.32
C GLY A 6 12.63 -16.61 -18.96
N LYS A 7 12.75 -15.27 -19.00
CA LYS A 7 12.67 -14.39 -17.82
C LYS A 7 11.27 -13.78 -17.69
N LEU A 8 10.75 -13.74 -16.47
CA LEU A 8 9.52 -13.03 -16.11
C LEU A 8 9.87 -11.88 -15.17
N TYR A 9 9.54 -10.65 -15.56
CA TYR A 9 9.67 -9.47 -14.71
C TYR A 9 8.34 -9.21 -14.02
N LEU A 10 8.37 -9.23 -12.69
CA LEU A 10 7.20 -8.93 -11.86
C LEU A 10 7.42 -7.61 -11.14
N TYR A 11 6.39 -6.77 -11.16
CA TYR A 11 6.39 -5.49 -10.50
C TYR A 11 5.34 -5.48 -9.40
N ASN A 12 5.59 -4.71 -8.35
CA ASN A 12 4.63 -4.52 -7.29
C ASN A 12 3.51 -3.58 -7.76
N ASN A 13 2.26 -3.89 -7.43
CA ASN A 13 1.11 -3.05 -7.76
C ASN A 13 0.63 -2.18 -6.57
N ASN A 14 1.32 -2.23 -5.43
CA ASN A 14 0.98 -1.42 -4.27
C ASN A 14 1.30 0.05 -4.55
N PRO A 15 0.31 0.96 -4.51
CA PRO A 15 0.51 2.36 -4.85
C PRO A 15 1.54 3.06 -3.95
N LEU A 16 1.63 2.70 -2.66
CA LEU A 16 2.58 3.33 -1.74
C LEU A 16 4.04 3.02 -2.10
N LEU A 17 4.30 1.81 -2.62
CA LEU A 17 5.64 1.42 -3.06
C LEU A 17 6.00 2.06 -4.41
N LEU A 18 5.02 2.17 -5.31
CA LEU A 18 5.20 2.83 -6.61
C LEU A 18 5.46 4.34 -6.46
N LEU A 19 4.74 4.98 -5.55
CA LEU A 19 4.86 6.42 -5.23
C LEU A 19 6.00 6.73 -4.26
N ARG A 20 6.71 5.70 -3.76
CA ARG A 20 7.80 5.84 -2.79
C ARG A 20 7.36 6.59 -1.53
N TYR A 21 6.16 6.30 -1.04
CA TYR A 21 5.69 6.83 0.24
C TYR A 21 6.69 6.49 1.34
N GLN A 22 7.09 7.49 2.12
CA GLN A 22 8.19 7.34 3.07
C GLN A 22 7.89 6.26 4.11
N GLY A 23 8.79 5.28 4.20
CA GLY A 23 8.66 4.18 5.15
C GLY A 23 7.69 3.07 4.71
N ALA A 24 7.07 3.16 3.53
CA ALA A 24 6.21 2.10 3.01
C ALA A 24 7.00 0.80 2.82
N ASP A 25 6.47 -0.30 3.37
CA ASP A 25 7.10 -1.62 3.35
C ASP A 25 6.15 -2.73 2.87
N GLY A 26 4.91 -2.41 2.48
CA GLY A 26 3.93 -3.39 2.03
C GLY A 26 2.48 -2.85 2.02
N VAL A 27 1.44 -3.69 1.81
CA VAL A 27 1.47 -5.15 1.70
C VAL A 27 0.79 -5.63 0.41
N LYS A 28 -0.51 -5.40 0.21
CA LYS A 28 -1.24 -6.03 -0.91
C LYS A 28 -2.47 -5.25 -1.39
N THR A 29 -2.65 -5.23 -2.71
CA THR A 29 -3.85 -4.77 -3.42
C THR A 29 -4.86 -5.89 -3.64
N GLY A 30 -6.15 -5.57 -3.72
CA GLY A 30 -7.22 -6.50 -4.09
C GLY A 30 -8.30 -5.80 -4.92
N TYR A 31 -8.93 -6.53 -5.81
CA TYR A 31 -10.06 -6.05 -6.60
C TYR A 31 -10.96 -7.23 -6.99
N THR A 32 -12.27 -7.04 -6.86
CA THR A 32 -13.33 -7.83 -7.51
C THR A 32 -14.49 -6.90 -7.83
N ASP A 33 -15.37 -7.29 -8.75
CA ASP A 33 -16.51 -6.44 -9.15
C ASP A 33 -17.44 -6.08 -7.98
N VAL A 34 -17.59 -6.98 -7.01
CA VAL A 34 -18.44 -6.74 -5.82
C VAL A 34 -17.69 -5.99 -4.71
N ALA A 35 -16.40 -6.27 -4.52
CA ALA A 35 -15.62 -5.67 -3.43
C ALA A 35 -15.06 -4.28 -3.74
N GLY A 36 -15.01 -3.88 -5.02
CA GLY A 36 -14.31 -2.68 -5.45
C GLY A 36 -12.79 -2.78 -5.21
N GLN A 37 -12.11 -1.64 -5.14
CA GLN A 37 -10.68 -1.62 -4.82
C GLN A 37 -10.44 -1.78 -3.30
N CYS A 38 -9.54 -2.69 -2.95
CA CYS A 38 -9.09 -2.93 -1.59
C CYS A 38 -7.57 -2.77 -1.49
N LEU A 39 -7.10 -2.28 -0.35
CA LEU A 39 -5.67 -2.14 -0.07
C LEU A 39 -5.39 -2.41 1.41
N VAL A 40 -4.39 -3.25 1.67
CA VAL A 40 -3.72 -3.35 2.97
C VAL A 40 -2.30 -2.84 2.79
N ALA A 41 -1.94 -1.81 3.54
CA ALA A 41 -0.62 -1.21 3.47
C ALA A 41 -0.05 -0.86 4.83
N THR A 42 1.27 -0.87 4.92
CA THR A 42 2.01 -0.54 6.13
C THR A 42 3.12 0.45 5.81
N ALA A 43 3.45 1.27 6.80
CA ALA A 43 4.60 2.13 6.76
C ALA A 43 5.27 2.21 8.13
N ARG A 44 6.59 2.42 8.12
CA ARG A 44 7.43 2.50 9.31
C ARG A 44 8.16 3.84 9.39
N ARG A 45 8.10 4.49 10.56
CA ARG A 45 8.95 5.63 10.90
C ARG A 45 9.62 5.38 12.26
N GLY A 46 10.95 5.22 12.24
CA GLY A 46 11.72 4.85 13.43
C GLY A 46 11.28 3.52 14.06
N LYS A 47 10.73 3.58 15.29
CA LYS A 47 10.20 2.43 16.03
C LYS A 47 8.69 2.24 15.89
N THR A 48 8.01 3.12 15.15
CA THR A 48 6.56 3.09 14.97
C THR A 48 6.22 2.47 13.62
N TRP A 49 5.27 1.55 13.63
CA TRP A 49 4.59 1.05 12.44
C TRP A 49 3.12 1.42 12.49
N LEU A 50 2.61 1.85 11.35
CA LEU A 50 1.18 2.03 11.13
C LEU A 50 0.73 1.15 9.97
N GLY A 51 -0.47 0.60 10.11
CA GLY A 51 -1.18 -0.13 9.06
C GLY A 51 -2.46 0.58 8.69
N VAL A 52 -2.83 0.50 7.41
CA VAL A 52 -4.12 0.97 6.87
C VAL A 52 -4.78 -0.15 6.08
N VAL A 53 -6.10 -0.29 6.26
CA VAL A 53 -6.95 -1.21 5.52
C VAL A 53 -8.06 -0.41 4.88
N LEU A 54 -8.16 -0.49 3.56
CA LEU A 54 -9.19 0.15 2.75
C LEU A 54 -10.00 -0.94 2.05
N LEU A 55 -11.32 -0.86 2.16
CA LEU A 55 -12.28 -1.76 1.55
C LEU A 55 -13.25 -0.94 0.70
N HIS A 56 -13.59 -1.42 -0.50
CA HIS A 56 -14.48 -0.72 -1.44
C HIS A 56 -14.13 0.76 -1.60
N SER A 57 -12.85 1.05 -1.77
CA SER A 57 -12.38 2.42 -1.93
C SER A 57 -12.40 2.83 -3.40
N ASN A 58 -12.79 4.08 -3.65
CA ASN A 58 -12.71 4.68 -4.99
C ASN A 58 -11.30 5.22 -5.31
N ASP A 59 -10.44 5.37 -4.30
CA ASP A 59 -9.05 5.82 -4.46
C ASP A 59 -8.19 5.30 -3.30
N THR A 60 -7.70 4.07 -3.45
CA THR A 60 -6.85 3.44 -2.44
C THR A 60 -5.50 4.14 -2.26
N SER A 61 -5.00 4.81 -3.30
CA SER A 61 -3.68 5.44 -3.30
C SER A 61 -3.68 6.70 -2.42
N THR A 62 -4.58 7.63 -2.70
CA THR A 62 -4.64 8.91 -1.98
C THR A 62 -5.11 8.70 -0.55
N GLN A 63 -6.14 7.87 -0.34
CA GLN A 63 -6.67 7.62 1.00
C GLN A 63 -5.65 6.96 1.93
N ALA A 64 -4.86 6.01 1.42
CA ALA A 64 -3.81 5.38 2.23
C ALA A 64 -2.73 6.37 2.66
N GLN A 65 -2.27 7.23 1.75
CA GLN A 65 -1.29 8.27 2.07
C GLN A 65 -1.82 9.27 3.10
N GLN A 66 -3.07 9.69 2.96
CA GLN A 66 -3.72 10.63 3.89
C GLN A 66 -3.90 10.01 5.28
N LEU A 67 -4.38 8.76 5.37
CA LEU A 67 -4.61 8.10 6.65
C LEU A 67 -3.30 7.78 7.38
N LEU A 68 -2.30 7.25 6.68
CA LEU A 68 -0.98 7.03 7.27
C LEU A 68 -0.32 8.35 7.66
N GLY A 69 -0.41 9.37 6.81
CA GLY A 69 0.13 10.71 7.09
C GLY A 69 -0.53 11.33 8.33
N ALA A 70 -1.86 11.24 8.43
CA ALA A 70 -2.60 11.71 9.60
C ALA A 70 -2.21 10.91 10.87
N GLY A 71 -2.09 9.59 10.77
CA GLY A 71 -1.68 8.73 11.89
C GLY A 71 -0.28 9.08 12.40
N PHE A 72 0.68 9.25 11.50
CA PHE A 72 2.04 9.65 11.88
C PHE A 72 2.13 11.08 12.40
N ALA A 73 1.39 12.02 11.82
CA ALA A 73 1.31 13.40 12.32
C ALA A 73 0.77 13.43 13.76
N LYS A 74 -0.24 12.60 14.08
CA LYS A 74 -0.76 12.46 15.45
C LYS A 74 0.25 11.86 16.43
N LEU A 75 1.23 11.12 15.94
CA LEU A 75 2.34 10.58 16.72
C LEU A 75 3.58 11.50 16.73
N GLY A 76 3.51 12.68 16.11
CA GLY A 76 4.62 13.64 16.04
C GLY A 76 5.74 13.22 15.09
N GLN A 77 5.44 12.41 14.07
CA GLN A 77 6.43 11.82 13.16
C GLN A 77 6.15 12.22 11.70
N ASN A 78 6.40 13.47 11.30
CA ASN A 78 6.07 13.97 9.95
C ASN A 78 6.91 13.35 8.83
#